data_AF-A0A7J9YMS8-F1
#
_entry.id   AF-A0A7J9YMS8-F1
#
_cell.length_a   1.000
_cell.length_b   1.000
_cell.length_c   1.000
_cell.angle_alpha   90.00
_cell.angle_beta   90.00
_cell.angle_gamma   90.00
#
_symmetry.space_group_name_H-M   'P 1'
#
loop_
_entity.id
_entity.type
_entity.pdbx_description
1 polymer ?
#
loop_
_entity_poly.entity_id
_entity_poly.type
_entity_poly.pdbx_seq_one_letter_code
_entity_poly.pdbx_strand_id
1 'polypeptide(L)' 'LGGTITGEHGIGKIKQDWLAREIGPVGMRVHRQIKTALDPDNLFNPGSMFAISE' A
#
# COMPACT_ATOMS: atom_id res chain seq x y z
N LEU A 1 -6.61 20.68 6.95
CA LEU A 1 -7.97 20.13 6.75
C LEU A 1 -8.08 18.65 7.13
N GLY A 2 -7.00 17.87 7.32
CA GLY A 2 -7.09 16.51 7.88
C GLY A 2 -7.85 15.49 7.02
N GLY A 3 -7.91 15.72 5.70
CA GLY A 3 -8.56 14.81 4.76
C GLY A 3 -7.69 13.61 4.39
N THR A 4 -8.28 12.65 3.68
CA THR A 4 -7.60 11.45 3.18
C THR A 4 -7.02 11.66 1.78
N ILE A 5 -5.94 10.94 1.45
CA ILE A 5 -5.34 10.95 0.12
C ILE A 5 -6.22 10.32 -0.97
N THR A 6 -7.26 9.57 -0.60
CA THR A 6 -8.24 9.03 -1.53
C THR A 6 -9.62 8.87 -0.91
N GLY A 7 -10.65 9.44 -1.55
CA GLY A 7 -12.05 9.16 -1.20
C GLY A 7 -12.50 7.78 -1.69
N GLU A 8 -12.43 7.57 -3.01
CA GLU A 8 -13.02 6.37 -3.66
C GLU A 8 -12.08 5.65 -4.65
N HIS A 9 -11.11 6.36 -5.25
CA HIS A 9 -10.28 5.81 -6.34
C HIS A 9 -9.12 4.91 -5.89
N GLY A 10 -8.87 4.82 -4.59
CA GLY A 10 -7.79 4.04 -4.01
C GLY A 10 -6.40 4.65 -4.19
N ILE A 11 -5.39 3.80 -3.94
CA ILE A 11 -3.97 4.18 -3.91
C ILE A 11 -3.33 3.95 -5.28
N GLY A 12 -3.30 2.68 -5.70
CA GLY A 12 -2.59 2.25 -6.91
C GLY A 12 -1.14 2.75 -6.97
N LYS A 13 -0.55 2.70 -8.16
CA LYS A 13 0.82 3.19 -8.39
C LYS A 13 0.97 4.69 -8.14
N ILE A 14 -0.11 5.44 -8.42
CA ILE A 14 -0.09 6.92 -8.43
C ILE A 14 0.07 7.48 -7.03
N LYS A 15 -0.53 6.86 -6.00
CA LYS A 15 -0.54 7.41 -4.64
C LYS A 15 0.25 6.59 -3.62
N GLN A 16 0.98 5.56 -4.06
CA GLN A 16 1.69 4.64 -3.15
C GLN A 16 2.69 5.36 -2.21
N ASP A 17 3.36 6.41 -2.69
CA ASP A 17 4.35 7.15 -1.91
C ASP A 17 3.74 7.92 -0.72
N TRP A 18 2.43 8.20 -0.78
CA TRP A 18 1.69 8.87 0.28
C TRP A 18 1.08 7.89 1.28
N LEU A 19 0.96 6.61 0.94
CA LEU A 19 0.28 5.61 1.76
C LEU A 19 0.89 5.51 3.17
N ALA A 20 2.22 5.52 3.28
CA ALA A 20 2.89 5.43 4.59
C ALA A 20 2.54 6.60 5.53
N ARG A 21 2.24 7.78 4.97
CA ARG A 21 1.80 8.95 5.75
C ARG A 21 0.34 8.84 6.17
N GLU A 22 -0.50 8.23 5.32
CA GLU A 22 -1.95 8.04 5.59
C GLU A 22 -2.20 7.02 6.70
N ILE A 23 -1.56 5.84 6.64
CA ILE A 23 -1.88 4.72 7.56
C ILE A 23 -0.80 4.47 8.63
N GLY A 24 0.30 5.21 8.57
CA GLY A 24 1.39 5.12 9.53
C GLY A 24 2.14 3.77 9.52
N PRO A 25 3.16 3.62 10.40
CA PRO A 25 4.05 2.46 10.38
C PRO A 25 3.36 1.16 10.78
N VAL A 26 2.35 1.21 11.65
CA VAL A 26 1.58 0.01 12.05
C VAL A 26 0.70 -0.47 10.90
N GLY A 27 -0.06 0.42 10.26
CA GLY A 27 -0.87 0.08 9.10
C GLY A 27 -0.01 -0.49 7.97
N MET A 28 1.12 0.15 7.67
CA MET A 28 2.07 -0.35 6.67
C MET A 28 2.54 -1.78 6.96
N ARG A 29 2.89 -2.09 8.23
CA ARG A 29 3.31 -3.43 8.63
C ARG A 29 2.19 -4.46 8.46
N VAL A 30 0.98 -4.14 8.93
CA VAL A 30 -0.17 -5.04 8.83
C VAL A 30 -0.52 -5.35 7.37
N HIS A 31 -0.63 -4.33 6.52
CA HIS A 31 -0.97 -4.55 5.12
C HIS A 31 0.11 -5.34 4.37
N ARG A 32 1.40 -5.13 4.67
CA ARG A 32 2.48 -5.96 4.10
C ARG A 32 2.40 -7.41 4.57
N GLN A 33 2.14 -7.65 5.85
CA GLN A 33 1.97 -9.01 6.38
C GLN A 33 0.79 -9.74 5.73
N ILE A 34 -0.34 -9.06 5.53
CA ILE A 34 -1.50 -9.61 4.81
C ILE A 34 -1.11 -9.94 3.37
N LYS A 35 -0.44 -9.01 2.65
CA LYS A 35 0.01 -9.25 1.28
C LYS A 35 0.91 -10.48 1.18
N THR A 36 1.92 -10.60 2.04
CA THR A 36 2.83 -11.75 2.05
C THR A 36 2.12 -13.06 2.42
N ALA A 37 1.16 -13.03 3.34
CA ALA A 37 0.40 -14.23 3.72
C ALA A 37 -0.50 -14.74 2.59
N LEU A 38 -1.05 -13.84 1.76
CA LEU A 38 -1.96 -14.20 0.66
C LEU A 38 -1.25 -14.41 -0.68
N ASP A 39 -0.13 -13.74 -0.91
CA ASP A 39 0.62 -13.78 -2.16
C ASP A 39 2.13 -13.72 -1.89
N PRO A 40 2.72 -14.81 -1.36
CA PRO A 40 4.12 -14.87 -0.97
C PRO A 40 5.08 -14.72 -2.16
N ASP A 41 4.65 -15.14 -3.36
CA ASP A 41 5.43 -15.05 -4.60
C ASP A 41 5.20 -13.71 -5.34
N ASN A 42 4.38 -12.81 -4.77
CA ASN A 42 4.08 -11.47 -5.28
C ASN A 42 3.57 -11.45 -6.74
N LEU A 43 2.72 -12.42 -7.12
CA LEU A 43 2.16 -12.55 -8.46
C LEU A 43 1.03 -11.55 -8.75
N PHE A 44 0.30 -11.13 -7.72
CA PHE A 44 -0.90 -10.30 -7.86
C PHE A 44 -0.58 -8.82 -7.74
N ASN A 45 -0.54 -8.16 -8.89
CA ASN A 45 -0.39 -6.71 -9.06
C ASN A 45 0.86 -6.12 -8.38
N PRO A 46 2.07 -6.63 -8.70
CA PRO A 46 3.31 -6.16 -8.09
C PRO A 46 3.55 -4.67 -8.40
N GLY A 47 4.08 -3.95 -7.42
CA GLY A 47 4.41 -2.53 -7.58
C GLY A 47 3.23 -1.57 -7.54
N SER A 48 2.00 -2.05 -7.30
CA SER A 48 0.81 -1.20 -7.27
C SER A 48 0.64 -0.48 -5.94
N MET A 49 0.36 -1.19 -4.85
CA MET A 49 0.16 -0.58 -3.53
C MET A 49 1.48 -0.36 -2.78
N PHE A 50 2.49 -1.19 -3.06
CA PHE A 50 3.83 -1.10 -2.50
C PHE A 50 4.82 -1.09 -3.64
N ALA A 51 5.82 -0.22 -3.55
CA ALA A 51 6.92 -0.21 -4.49
C ALA A 51 7.62 -1.57 -4.48
N ILE A 52 8.03 -2.04 -5.66
CA ILE A 52 8.94 -3.17 -5.77
C ILE A 52 10.27 -2.67 -5.22
N SER A 53 10.76 -3.30 -4.15
CA SER A 53 12.14 -3.08 -3.73
C SER A 53 13.06 -3.54 -4.85
N GLU A 54 14.01 -2.69 -5.25
CA GLU A 54 15.15 -3.12 -6.07
C GLU A 54 15.87 -4.32 -5.45
#